data_AF-A0A554JT02-F1
#
_entry.id   AF-A0A554JT02-F1
#
_cell.length_a   1.000
_cell.length_b   1.000
_cell.length_c   1.000
_cell.angle_alpha   90.00
_cell.angle_beta   90.00
_cell.angle_gamma   90.00
#
_symmetry.space_group_name_H-M   'P 1'
#
loop_
_entity.id
_entity.type
_entity.pdbx_description
1 polymer ?
#
loop_
_entity_poly.entity_id
_entity_poly.type
_entity_poly.pdbx_seq_one_letter_code
_entity_poly.pdbx_strand_id
1 'polypeptide(L)'
;MKISKNLPQFKDENVLLVVTGRQEADFFRAGEGVIENITGFKIEKPLYDDRKGRVVRRGHGQVLASGAVYEDQKEKILQDFRREFRKTLKAALVDFIPDHIYVYVPSYLANEVVALFPKRMALTIKKIVKGNFYGRHAFEILERIRVR
;
A
#
# COMPACT_ATOMS: atom_id res chain seq x y z
N MET A 1 12.48 7.32 14.55
CA MET A 1 13.63 8.06 13.95
C MET A 1 13.35 9.56 14.02
N LYS A 2 14.35 10.41 14.31
CA LYS A 2 14.17 11.89 14.30
C LYS A 2 14.14 12.41 12.86
N ILE A 3 13.16 13.23 12.53
CA ILE A 3 13.03 13.86 11.21
C ILE A 3 14.06 15.00 11.09
N SER A 4 14.78 15.05 9.98
CA SER A 4 15.70 16.16 9.69
C SER A 4 14.97 17.51 9.74
N LYS A 5 15.58 18.54 10.34
CA LYS A 5 14.99 19.90 10.50
C LYS A 5 14.51 20.52 9.18
N ASN A 6 15.06 20.07 8.06
CA ASN A 6 14.75 20.55 6.71
C ASN A 6 13.49 19.89 6.10
N LEU A 7 12.88 18.94 6.81
CA LEU A 7 11.68 18.20 6.41
C LEU A 7 10.51 18.53 7.36
N PRO A 8 9.25 18.28 6.95
CA PRO A 8 8.07 18.55 7.78
C PRO A 8 8.17 17.90 9.15
N GLN A 9 8.06 18.71 10.20
CA GLN A 9 8.23 18.25 11.58
C GLN A 9 6.93 17.78 12.22
N PHE A 10 5.76 18.21 11.71
CA PHE A 10 4.44 17.85 12.27
C PHE A 10 4.37 18.12 13.80
N LYS A 11 4.75 19.33 14.23
CA LYS A 11 4.85 19.65 15.66
C LYS A 11 3.50 19.56 16.39
N ASP A 12 2.44 19.98 15.72
CA ASP A 12 1.08 20.06 16.28
C ASP A 12 0.08 19.17 15.52
N GLU A 13 0.58 18.22 14.71
CA GLU A 13 -0.23 17.33 13.89
C GLU A 13 0.25 15.89 14.05
N ASN A 14 -0.68 14.96 14.26
CA ASN A 14 -0.45 13.52 14.18
C ASN A 14 -0.73 13.04 12.76
N VAL A 15 0.28 12.50 12.10
CA VAL A 15 0.20 12.15 10.68
C VAL A 15 0.39 10.65 10.48
N LEU A 16 -0.50 10.06 9.68
CA LEU A 16 -0.33 8.71 9.13
C LEU A 16 0.20 8.81 7.70
N LEU A 17 1.35 8.20 7.46
CA LEU A 17 1.89 8.02 6.11
C LEU A 17 1.59 6.57 5.71
N VAL A 18 0.88 6.39 4.60
CA VAL A 18 0.58 5.06 4.06
C VAL A 18 1.31 4.91 2.74
N VAL A 19 2.27 3.99 2.69
CA VAL A 19 3.10 3.76 1.51
C VAL A 19 2.77 2.40 0.94
N THR A 20 2.20 2.37 -0.26
CA THR A 20 1.77 1.14 -0.90
C THR A 20 2.65 0.80 -2.10
N GLY A 21 2.79 -0.50 -2.34
CA GLY A 21 3.31 -1.09 -3.57
C GLY A 21 2.21 -1.88 -4.27
N ARG A 22 2.59 -2.92 -5.03
CA ARG A 22 1.61 -3.73 -5.76
C ARG A 22 0.91 -4.75 -4.86
N GLN A 23 1.62 -5.28 -3.88
CA GLN A 23 1.22 -6.40 -3.02
C GLN A 23 1.59 -6.15 -1.55
N GLU A 24 1.89 -4.90 -1.22
CA GLU A 24 2.55 -4.56 0.03
C GLU A 24 2.17 -3.14 0.46
N ALA A 25 2.23 -2.90 1.77
CA ALA A 25 2.10 -1.56 2.30
C ALA A 25 2.82 -1.42 3.63
N ASP A 26 3.37 -0.23 3.88
CA ASP A 26 3.94 0.19 5.14
C ASP A 26 3.17 1.39 5.68
N PHE A 27 2.98 1.41 7.00
CA PHE A 27 2.28 2.45 7.74
C PHE A 27 3.26 3.10 8.70
N PHE A 28 3.42 4.42 8.58
CA PHE A 28 4.29 5.19 9.44
C PHE A 28 3.48 6.25 10.19
N ARG A 29 3.80 6.41 11.47
CA ARG A 29 3.37 7.56 12.27
C ARG A 29 4.42 8.64 12.17
N ALA A 30 3.99 9.88 11.98
CA ALA A 30 4.85 11.04 12.07
C ALA A 30 4.19 12.11 12.95
N GLY A 31 4.97 12.73 13.83
CA GLY A 31 4.50 13.71 14.81
C GLY A 31 5.66 14.16 15.70
N GLU A 32 5.63 15.39 16.18
CA GLU A 32 6.63 15.93 17.13
C GLU A 32 8.09 15.79 16.65
N GLY A 33 8.31 15.90 15.34
CA GLY A 33 9.64 15.74 14.72
C GLY A 33 10.15 14.31 14.71
N VAL A 34 9.29 13.31 14.93
CA VAL A 34 9.62 11.89 14.90
C VAL A 34 8.81 11.20 13.81
N ILE A 35 9.43 10.23 13.14
CA ILE A 35 8.78 9.30 12.23
C ILE A 35 9.12 7.85 12.64
N GLU A 36 8.12 7.00 12.67
CA GLU A 36 8.21 5.61 13.11
C GLU A 36 7.41 4.71 12.18
N ASN A 37 7.97 3.55 11.82
CA ASN A 37 7.20 2.51 11.15
C ASN A 37 6.41 1.74 12.22
N ILE A 38 5.07 1.76 12.12
CA ILE A 38 4.20 1.11 13.11
C ILE A 38 3.96 -0.34 12.70
N THR A 39 3.68 -0.55 11.42
CA THR A 39 3.30 -1.84 10.88
C THR A 39 3.38 -1.84 9.36
N GLY A 40 3.35 -3.02 8.77
CA GLY A 40 3.29 -3.21 7.34
C GLY A 40 2.94 -4.66 7.01
N PHE A 41 2.69 -4.91 5.74
CA PHE A 41 2.45 -6.26 5.24
C PHE A 41 2.98 -6.42 3.83
N LYS A 42 3.19 -7.68 3.45
CA LYS A 42 3.55 -8.09 2.10
C LYS A 42 2.85 -9.40 1.79
N ILE A 43 2.13 -9.43 0.67
CA ILE A 43 1.49 -10.64 0.16
C ILE A 43 2.54 -11.43 -0.60
N GLU A 44 2.63 -12.73 -0.31
CA GLU A 44 3.51 -13.60 -1.03
C GLU A 44 3.13 -13.66 -2.50
N LYS A 45 4.13 -13.53 -3.38
CA LYS A 45 3.92 -13.82 -4.79
C LYS A 45 3.71 -15.32 -4.92
N PRO A 46 2.67 -15.78 -5.64
CA PRO A 46 2.63 -17.18 -6.03
C PRO A 46 3.95 -17.49 -6.76
N LEU A 47 4.68 -18.50 -6.29
CA LEU A 47 5.86 -19.03 -6.97
C LEU A 47 5.41 -19.48 -8.36
N TYR A 48 5.74 -18.69 -9.38
CA TYR A 48 5.69 -19.15 -10.75
C TYR A 48 6.75 -20.23 -10.90
N ASP A 49 6.36 -21.48 -10.70
CA ASP A 49 7.10 -22.61 -11.26
C ASP A 49 6.87 -22.54 -12.78
N ASP A 50 7.71 -21.75 -13.46
CA ASP A 50 7.69 -21.45 -14.91
C ASP A 50 7.81 -22.71 -15.80
N ARG A 51 7.59 -23.93 -15.25
CA ARG A 51 7.66 -25.22 -15.95
C ARG A 51 6.52 -26.19 -15.66
N LYS A 52 5.38 -25.76 -15.10
CA LYS A 52 4.22 -26.66 -14.94
C LYS A 52 2.92 -26.22 -15.63
N GLY A 53 3.07 -25.48 -16.74
CA GLY A 53 1.96 -25.14 -17.64
C GLY A 53 1.70 -26.15 -18.77
N ARG A 54 2.29 -27.36 -18.76
CA ARG A 54 1.97 -28.39 -19.77
C ARG A 54 0.86 -29.30 -19.27
N VAL A 55 -0.37 -28.80 -19.30
CA VAL A 55 -1.54 -29.67 -19.24
C VAL A 55 -1.64 -30.38 -20.59
N VAL A 56 -1.04 -31.57 -20.72
CA VAL A 56 -1.34 -32.49 -21.82
C VAL A 56 -2.70 -33.11 -21.53
N ARG A 57 -3.79 -32.40 -21.83
CA ARG A 57 -5.08 -33.06 -22.02
C ARG A 57 -5.13 -33.57 -23.45
N ARG A 58 -5.02 -34.90 -23.60
CA ARG A 58 -5.41 -35.58 -24.84
C ARG A 58 -6.93 -35.49 -24.94
N GLY A 59 -7.42 -34.62 -25.81
CA GLY A 59 -8.83 -34.50 -26.13
C GLY A 59 -9.04 -33.37 -27.13
N HIS A 60 -9.63 -33.70 -28.28
CA HIS A 60 -9.99 -32.77 -29.36
C HIS A 60 -10.72 -31.51 -28.83
N GLY A 61 -10.27 -30.33 -29.27
CA GLY A 61 -11.09 -29.10 -29.24
C GLY A 61 -10.58 -27.99 -28.31
N GLN A 62 -10.11 -26.91 -28.95
CA GLN A 62 -9.96 -25.52 -28.46
C GLN A 62 -9.11 -25.25 -27.20
N VAL A 63 -7.94 -24.67 -27.42
CA VAL A 63 -7.06 -24.10 -26.39
C VAL A 63 -7.60 -22.73 -25.97
N LEU A 64 -8.13 -22.61 -24.74
CA LEU A 64 -8.63 -21.36 -24.14
C LEU A 64 -8.22 -21.18 -22.66
N ALA A 65 -7.05 -21.67 -22.22
CA ALA A 65 -6.82 -21.86 -20.77
C ALA A 65 -5.53 -21.26 -20.17
N SER A 66 -4.76 -20.43 -20.87
CA SER A 66 -3.60 -19.75 -20.26
C SER A 66 -3.92 -18.36 -19.69
N GLY A 67 -4.87 -17.64 -20.30
CA GLY A 67 -5.27 -16.29 -19.86
C GLY A 67 -6.14 -16.29 -18.59
N ALA A 68 -7.16 -17.15 -18.53
CA ALA A 68 -8.12 -17.17 -17.42
C ALA A 68 -7.47 -17.46 -16.06
N VAL A 69 -6.55 -18.43 -16.01
CA VAL A 69 -5.82 -18.79 -14.76
C VAL A 69 -4.97 -17.62 -14.25
N TYR A 70 -4.42 -16.79 -15.15
CA TYR A 70 -3.61 -15.64 -14.78
C TYR A 70 -4.47 -14.46 -14.27
N GLU A 71 -5.69 -14.31 -14.79
CA GLU A 71 -6.65 -13.30 -14.32
C GLU A 71 -7.19 -13.63 -12.93
N ASP A 72 -7.60 -14.88 -12.69
CA ASP A 72 -8.09 -15.34 -11.38
C ASP A 72 -7.07 -15.11 -10.25
N GLN A 73 -5.78 -15.33 -10.55
CA GLN A 73 -4.71 -15.11 -9.58
C GLN A 73 -4.47 -13.64 -9.28
N LYS A 74 -4.51 -12.76 -10.29
CA LYS A 74 -4.39 -11.31 -10.08
C LYS A 74 -5.52 -10.80 -9.20
N GLU A 75 -6.74 -11.27 -9.44
CA GLU A 75 -7.88 -10.88 -8.64
C GLU A 75 -7.75 -11.35 -7.20
N LYS A 76 -7.32 -12.60 -6.99
CA LYS A 76 -7.05 -13.13 -5.65
C LYS A 76 -6.01 -12.31 -4.89
N ILE A 77 -4.89 -12.00 -5.53
CA ILE A 77 -3.83 -11.15 -4.94
C ILE A 77 -4.40 -9.78 -4.54
N LEU A 78 -5.24 -9.19 -5.39
CA LEU A 78 -5.84 -7.90 -5.11
C LEU A 78 -6.84 -7.99 -3.95
N GLN A 79 -7.66 -9.04 -3.89
CA GLN A 79 -8.56 -9.28 -2.77
C GLN A 79 -7.80 -9.48 -1.45
N ASP A 80 -6.72 -10.26 -1.47
CA ASP A 80 -5.83 -10.45 -0.33
C ASP A 80 -5.21 -9.12 0.11
N PHE A 81 -4.80 -8.28 -0.85
CA PHE A 81 -4.29 -6.93 -0.58
C PHE A 81 -5.32 -6.07 0.11
N ARG A 82 -6.55 -6.02 -0.42
CA ARG A 82 -7.64 -5.23 0.18
C ARG A 82 -7.94 -5.70 1.60
N ARG A 83 -7.91 -7.01 1.84
CA ARG A 83 -8.16 -7.61 3.16
C ARG A 83 -7.07 -7.24 4.15
N GLU A 84 -5.81 -7.52 3.83
CA GLU A 84 -4.69 -7.22 4.73
C GLU A 84 -4.51 -5.71 4.93
N PHE A 85 -4.76 -4.89 3.91
CA PHE A 85 -4.74 -3.44 4.04
C PHE A 85 -5.76 -2.94 5.08
N ARG A 86 -7.01 -3.36 5.00
CA ARG A 86 -8.06 -2.94 5.95
C ARG A 86 -7.76 -3.43 7.37
N LYS A 87 -7.27 -4.67 7.50
CA LYS A 87 -6.88 -5.25 8.79
C LYS A 87 -5.73 -4.46 9.42
N THR A 88 -4.68 -4.20 8.65
CA THR A 88 -3.49 -3.47 9.09
C THR A 88 -3.81 -2.01 9.40
N LEU A 89 -4.60 -1.36 8.55
CA LEU A 89 -5.10 0.00 8.80
C LEU A 89 -5.88 0.04 10.12
N LYS A 90 -6.79 -0.91 10.36
CA LYS A 90 -7.55 -0.96 11.61
C LYS A 90 -6.63 -1.13 12.82
N ALA A 91 -5.63 -2.01 12.73
CA ALA A 91 -4.66 -2.23 13.80
C ALA A 91 -3.82 -0.97 14.07
N ALA A 92 -3.35 -0.29 13.02
CA ALA A 92 -2.58 0.95 13.13
C ALA A 92 -3.36 2.10 13.79
N LEU A 93 -4.69 2.01 13.84
CA LEU A 93 -5.56 3.05 14.38
C LEU A 93 -6.05 2.80 15.81
N VAL A 94 -5.76 1.63 16.39
CA VAL A 94 -6.24 1.29 17.75
C VAL A 94 -5.65 2.26 18.77
N ASP A 95 -4.35 2.52 18.67
CA ASP A 95 -3.60 3.34 19.64
C ASP A 95 -3.23 4.73 19.08
N PHE A 96 -3.74 5.07 17.88
CA PHE A 96 -3.32 6.26 17.16
C PHE A 96 -4.41 6.75 16.20
N ILE A 97 -4.93 7.95 16.45
CA ILE A 97 -5.89 8.61 15.54
C ILE A 97 -5.14 9.74 14.83
N PRO A 98 -4.89 9.64 13.51
CA PRO A 98 -4.23 10.70 12.78
C PRO A 98 -5.17 11.87 12.49
N ASP A 99 -4.65 13.08 12.62
CA ASP A 99 -5.30 14.30 12.14
C ASP A 99 -5.29 14.35 10.60
N HIS A 100 -4.21 13.85 10.01
CA HIS A 100 -3.99 13.86 8.57
C HIS A 100 -3.38 12.56 8.04
N ILE A 101 -3.77 12.21 6.82
CA ILE A 101 -3.25 11.04 6.11
C ILE A 101 -2.58 11.48 4.81
N TYR A 102 -1.40 10.94 4.54
CA TYR A 102 -0.73 11.05 3.25
C TYR A 102 -0.57 9.67 2.64
N VAL A 103 -1.03 9.51 1.41
CA VAL A 103 -1.03 8.21 0.72
C VAL A 103 -0.02 8.25 -0.42
N TYR A 104 0.96 7.36 -0.39
CA TYR A 104 1.95 7.17 -1.45
C TYR A 104 1.61 5.87 -2.16
N VAL A 105 1.27 5.94 -3.43
CA VAL A 105 0.64 4.82 -4.13
C VAL A 105 1.00 4.82 -5.61
N PRO A 106 1.23 3.66 -6.24
CA PRO A 106 1.37 3.59 -7.68
C PRO A 106 0.13 4.16 -8.38
N SER A 107 0.32 4.92 -9.46
CA SER A 107 -0.78 5.66 -10.12
C SER A 107 -2.00 4.81 -10.44
N TYR A 108 -1.79 3.55 -10.84
CA TYR A 108 -2.85 2.61 -11.21
C TYR A 108 -3.64 2.04 -10.01
N LEU A 109 -3.13 2.20 -8.78
CA LEU A 109 -3.80 1.76 -7.54
C LEU A 109 -4.45 2.90 -6.75
N ALA A 110 -4.24 4.16 -7.14
CA ALA A 110 -4.63 5.30 -6.31
C ALA A 110 -6.11 5.30 -5.91
N ASN A 111 -7.01 5.14 -6.89
CA ASN A 111 -8.45 5.12 -6.62
C ASN A 111 -8.86 3.94 -5.74
N GLU A 112 -8.22 2.80 -5.97
CA GLU A 112 -8.52 1.58 -5.24
C GLU A 112 -8.09 1.68 -3.78
N VAL A 113 -6.86 2.13 -3.52
CA VAL A 113 -6.35 2.31 -2.15
C VAL A 113 -7.18 3.33 -1.39
N VAL A 114 -7.56 4.46 -2.01
CA VAL A 114 -8.42 5.47 -1.37
C VAL A 114 -9.78 4.88 -0.98
N ALA A 115 -10.36 4.03 -1.84
CA ALA A 115 -11.63 3.37 -1.56
C ALA A 115 -11.56 2.34 -0.42
N LEU A 116 -10.36 1.95 0.03
CA LEU A 116 -10.19 1.06 1.20
C LEU A 116 -10.28 1.80 2.53
N PHE A 117 -10.12 3.12 2.56
CA PHE A 117 -10.26 3.90 3.77
C PHE A 117 -11.73 4.02 4.18
N PRO A 118 -12.05 3.97 5.49
CA PRO A 118 -13.36 4.36 6.00
C PRO A 118 -13.71 5.79 5.55
N LYS A 119 -14.97 6.06 5.20
CA LYS A 119 -15.41 7.36 4.66
C LYS A 119 -14.92 8.56 5.48
N ARG A 120 -15.03 8.50 6.81
CA ARG A 120 -14.58 9.58 7.70
C ARG A 120 -13.07 9.82 7.61
N MET A 121 -12.28 8.76 7.49
CA MET A 121 -10.84 8.86 7.37
C MET A 121 -10.41 9.34 5.98
N ALA A 122 -11.11 8.93 4.93
CA ALA A 122 -10.83 9.40 3.58
C ALA A 122 -10.87 10.94 3.49
N LEU A 123 -11.71 11.61 4.30
CA LEU A 123 -11.76 13.07 4.40
C LEU A 123 -10.51 13.70 5.05
N THR A 124 -9.75 12.94 5.83
CA THR A 124 -8.49 13.39 6.45
C THR A 124 -7.27 13.20 5.54
N ILE A 125 -7.46 12.62 4.35
CA ILE A 125 -6.38 12.46 3.36
C ILE A 125 -6.02 13.84 2.81
N LYS A 126 -4.87 14.36 3.26
CA LYS A 126 -4.36 15.70 2.88
C LYS A 126 -3.71 15.68 1.49
N LYS A 127 -3.08 14.56 1.12
CA LYS A 127 -2.44 14.42 -0.19
C LYS A 127 -2.28 12.96 -0.62
N ILE A 128 -2.46 12.72 -1.92
CA ILE A 128 -2.13 11.45 -2.57
C ILE A 128 -0.92 11.70 -3.48
N VAL A 129 0.20 11.06 -3.18
CA VAL A 129 1.43 11.13 -3.96
C VAL A 129 1.51 9.89 -4.85
N LYS A 130 1.35 10.10 -6.16
CA LYS A 130 1.41 9.01 -7.14
C LYS A 130 2.87 8.65 -7.45
N GLY A 131 3.20 7.37 -7.34
CA GLY A 131 4.53 6.81 -7.65
C GLY A 131 4.84 5.57 -6.82
N ASN A 132 5.88 4.83 -7.20
CA ASN A 132 6.34 3.68 -6.43
C ASN A 132 7.36 4.12 -5.37
N PHE A 133 6.91 4.13 -4.11
CA PHE A 133 7.71 4.53 -2.96
C PHE A 133 7.94 3.41 -1.95
N TYR A 134 7.38 2.22 -2.20
CA TYR A 134 7.56 1.10 -1.29
C TYR A 134 9.05 0.70 -1.20
N GLY A 135 9.51 0.40 0.01
CA GLY A 135 10.90 0.07 0.31
C GLY A 135 11.88 1.26 0.28
N ARG A 136 11.41 2.48 0.00
CA ARG A 136 12.26 3.68 0.10
C ARG A 136 12.42 4.12 1.53
N HIS A 137 13.49 4.88 1.78
CA HIS A 137 13.74 5.43 3.12
C HIS A 137 12.64 6.43 3.51
N ALA A 138 12.28 6.44 4.79
CA ALA A 138 11.20 7.29 5.32
C ALA A 138 11.40 8.79 5.01
N PHE A 139 12.65 9.26 4.92
CA PHE A 139 12.94 10.66 4.56
C PHE A 139 12.68 10.98 3.09
N GLU A 140 12.90 10.04 2.16
CA GLU A 140 12.56 10.23 0.74
C GLU A 140 11.05 10.39 0.56
N ILE A 141 10.27 9.67 1.38
CA ILE A 141 8.81 9.77 1.43
C ILE A 141 8.44 11.19 1.90
N LEU A 142 9.04 11.66 3.00
CA LEU A 142 8.80 13.01 3.53
C LEU A 142 9.20 14.15 2.59
N GLU A 143 10.22 13.99 1.76
CA GLU A 143 10.63 15.01 0.78
C GLU A 143 9.52 15.35 -0.22
N ARG A 144 8.67 14.38 -0.57
CA ARG A 144 7.58 14.56 -1.56
C ARG A 144 6.38 15.35 -1.03
N ILE A 145 6.35 15.56 0.28
CA ILE A 145 5.32 16.33 0.95
C ILE A 145 5.86 17.64 1.52
N ARG A 146 7.10 18.03 1.20
CA ARG A 146 7.60 19.38 1.51
C ARG A 146 6.55 20.41 1.10
N VAL A 147 5.88 20.96 2.11
CA VAL A 147 4.99 22.10 1.99
C VAL A 147 5.92 23.29 1.82
N ARG A 148 5.79 23.98 0.69
CA ARG A 148 6.43 25.29 0.49
C ARG A 148 5.79 26.32 1.41
#